data_AF-A0A529YKI9-F1
#
_entry.id   AF-A0A529YKI9-F1
#
_cell.length_a   1.000
_cell.length_b   1.000
_cell.length_c   1.000
_cell.angle_alpha   90.00
_cell.angle_beta   90.00
_cell.angle_gamma   90.00
#
_symmetry.space_group_name_H-M   'P 1'
#
loop_
_entity.id
_entity.type
_entity.pdbx_description
1 polymer ?
#
loop_
_entity_poly.entity_id
_entity_poly.type
_entity_poly.pdbx_seq_one_letter_code
_entity_poly.pdbx_strand_id
1 'polypeptide(L)'
;AIHREGSNLAMTSGRVAAEAIIKVKSRNGPMTKANLALYKTMLDDSFVIKDLKKYKDMPALLHTNSSNFFDSYPRLMSHAAQNFMRVDGTPKIEKEKNTTAAFINARSRWGLVSDAVRLALAWR
;
A
#
# COMPACT_ATOMS: atom_id res chain seq x y z
N ALA A 1 -0.35 0.15 7.04
CA ALA A 1 0.68 -0.78 7.58
C ALA A 1 1.29 -1.66 6.48
N ILE A 2 1.53 -1.13 5.28
CA ILE A 2 1.93 -1.94 4.11
C ILE A 2 3.41 -2.32 4.17
N HIS A 3 4.27 -1.45 4.73
CA HIS A 3 5.68 -1.76 5.00
C HIS A 3 5.99 -2.09 6.47
N ARG A 4 4.95 -2.18 7.32
CA ARG A 4 5.08 -2.35 8.78
C ARG A 4 6.04 -1.35 9.46
N GLU A 5 6.19 -0.16 8.89
CA GLU A 5 7.08 0.91 9.40
C GLU A 5 6.48 1.78 10.51
N GLY A 6 5.42 1.32 11.19
CA GLY A 6 4.73 2.12 12.21
C GLY A 6 5.67 2.65 13.28
N SER A 7 6.59 1.80 13.76
CA SER A 7 7.59 2.20 14.77
C SER A 7 8.60 3.21 14.23
N ASN A 8 9.03 3.08 12.96
CA ASN A 8 9.96 4.02 12.32
C ASN A 8 9.34 5.42 12.18
N LEU A 9 8.08 5.47 11.72
CA LEU A 9 7.31 6.70 11.59
C LEU A 9 7.07 7.36 12.95
N ALA A 10 6.74 6.56 13.99
CA ALA A 10 6.50 7.05 15.35
C ALA A 10 7.77 7.59 16.03
N MET A 11 8.90 6.89 15.89
CA MET A 11 10.18 7.37 16.43
C MET A 11 10.63 8.66 15.74
N THR A 12 10.49 8.73 14.42
CA THR A 12 10.86 9.92 13.64
C THR A 12 9.97 11.11 13.99
N SER A 13 8.65 10.91 14.09
CA SER A 13 7.73 12.00 14.48
C SER A 13 8.01 12.49 15.89
N GLY A 14 8.34 11.59 16.84
CA GLY A 14 8.77 11.95 18.19
C GLY A 14 10.05 12.78 18.21
N ARG A 15 11.07 12.41 17.43
CA ARG A 15 12.30 13.20 17.26
C ARG A 15 12.00 14.59 16.72
N VAL A 16 11.20 14.68 15.65
CA VAL A 16 10.82 15.96 15.02
C VAL A 16 10.03 16.85 15.98
N ALA A 17 9.17 16.27 16.82
CA ALA A 17 8.46 17.01 17.88
C ALA A 17 9.42 17.59 18.92
N ALA A 18 10.39 16.81 19.38
CA ALA A 18 11.41 17.29 20.32
C ALA A 18 12.24 18.44 19.71
N GLU A 19 12.69 18.30 18.46
CA GLU A 19 13.43 19.35 17.75
C GLU A 19 12.63 20.65 17.60
N ALA A 20 11.33 20.55 17.31
CA ALA A 20 10.45 21.72 17.22
C ALA A 20 10.33 22.44 18.57
N ILE A 21 10.18 21.69 19.67
CA ILE A 21 10.13 22.25 21.03
C ILE A 21 11.45 22.94 21.39
N ILE A 22 12.59 22.31 21.09
CA ILE A 22 13.92 22.88 21.32
C ILE A 22 14.08 24.20 20.56
N LYS A 23 13.71 24.25 19.27
CA LYS A 23 13.78 25.48 18.46
C LYS A 23 12.87 26.60 18.97
N VAL A 24 11.70 26.27 19.51
CA VAL A 24 10.80 27.27 20.11
C VAL A 24 11.37 27.80 21.42
N LYS A 25 11.92 26.91 22.27
CA LYS A 25 12.56 27.33 23.52
C LYS A 25 13.83 28.14 23.30
N SER A 26 14.67 27.79 22.32
CA SER A 26 15.93 28.48 22.06
C SER A 26 15.76 29.95 21.66
N ARG A 27 14.58 30.30 21.10
CA ARG A 27 14.19 31.68 20.78
C ARG A 27 13.34 32.36 21.87
N ASN A 28 13.29 31.79 23.09
CA ASN A 28 12.41 32.21 24.18
C ASN A 28 10.93 32.37 23.77
N GLY A 29 10.47 31.55 22.81
CA GLY A 29 9.10 31.61 22.32
C GLY A 29 8.13 30.88 23.25
N PRO A 30 6.91 31.42 23.50
CA PRO A 30 5.88 30.69 24.24
C PRO A 30 5.35 29.51 23.42
N MET A 31 4.85 28.46 24.08
CA MET A 31 4.29 27.25 23.43
C MET A 31 2.88 27.49 22.86
N THR A 32 2.78 28.44 21.93
CA THR A 32 1.54 28.81 21.26
C THR A 32 1.33 27.98 19.99
N LYS A 33 0.08 27.91 19.51
CA LYS A 33 -0.27 27.25 18.25
C LYS A 33 0.58 27.74 17.07
N ALA A 34 0.86 29.04 17.01
CA ALA A 34 1.67 29.64 15.96
C ALA A 34 3.13 29.13 16.00
N ASN A 35 3.71 29.02 17.20
CA ASN A 35 5.07 28.53 17.37
C ASN A 35 5.18 27.02 17.13
N LEU A 36 4.19 26.25 17.55
CA LEU A 36 4.14 24.80 17.37
C LEU A 36 3.77 24.38 15.93
N ALA A 37 3.28 25.30 15.10
CA ALA A 37 3.08 25.05 13.66
C ALA A 37 4.38 24.60 12.98
N LEU A 38 5.54 24.97 13.53
CA LEU A 38 6.86 24.50 13.10
C LEU A 38 6.98 22.98 13.08
N TYR A 39 6.40 22.27 14.06
CA TYR A 39 6.39 20.80 14.07
C TYR A 39 5.70 20.25 12.82
N LYS A 40 4.54 20.82 12.46
CA LYS A 40 3.80 20.40 11.27
C LYS A 40 4.63 20.62 10.01
N THR A 41 5.26 21.78 9.85
CA THR A 41 6.13 22.07 8.70
C THR A 41 7.29 21.07 8.63
N MET A 42 7.99 20.84 9.74
CA MET A 42 9.11 19.89 9.78
C MET A 42 8.66 18.45 9.50
N LEU A 43 7.46 18.08 9.94
CA LEU A 43 6.90 16.76 9.68
C LEU A 43 6.46 16.60 8.22
N ASP A 44 5.89 17.65 7.61
CA ASP A 44 5.52 17.70 6.19
C ASP A 44 6.76 17.59 5.27
N ASP A 45 7.89 18.16 5.70
CA ASP A 45 9.18 18.07 4.98
C ASP A 45 9.85 16.69 5.12
N SER A 46 9.54 15.96 6.20
CA SER A 46 10.09 14.63 6.48
C SER A 46 9.48 13.54 5.57
N PHE A 47 10.12 12.36 5.55
CA PHE A 47 9.59 11.20 4.82
C PHE A 47 8.25 10.69 5.41
N VAL A 48 7.98 10.97 6.70
CA VAL A 48 6.79 10.45 7.40
C VAL A 48 5.50 10.82 6.68
N ILE A 49 5.32 12.09 6.32
CA ILE A 49 4.09 12.55 5.66
C ILE A 49 4.07 12.16 4.18
N LYS A 50 5.24 12.12 3.53
CA LYS A 50 5.37 11.70 2.13
C LYS A 50 4.94 10.23 1.97
N ASP A 51 5.37 9.37 2.88
CA ASP A 51 5.04 7.94 2.87
C ASP A 51 3.58 7.69 3.24
N LEU A 52 3.04 8.44 4.21
CA LEU A 52 1.61 8.36 4.53
C LEU A 52 0.72 8.82 3.38
N LYS A 53 1.13 9.84 2.61
CA LYS A 53 0.40 10.31 1.43
C LYS A 53 0.41 9.29 0.30
N LYS A 54 1.55 8.64 0.04
CA LYS A 54 1.71 7.62 -1.00
C LYS A 54 0.78 6.41 -0.82
N TYR A 55 0.45 6.06 0.42
CA TYR A 55 -0.35 4.87 0.72
C TYR A 55 -1.72 5.17 1.31
N LYS A 56 -2.21 6.40 1.20
CA LYS A 56 -3.45 6.83 1.88
C LYS A 56 -4.69 6.04 1.44
N ASP A 57 -4.75 5.67 0.15
CA ASP A 57 -5.94 5.04 -0.46
C ASP A 57 -5.86 3.50 -0.44
N MET A 58 -4.68 2.96 -0.15
CA MET A 58 -4.40 1.52 -0.18
C MET A 58 -5.17 0.74 0.90
N PRO A 59 -5.30 1.20 2.17
CA PRO A 59 -6.14 0.53 3.16
C PRO A 59 -7.60 0.42 2.74
N ALA A 60 -8.18 1.50 2.21
CA ALA A 60 -9.57 1.51 1.76
C ALA A 60 -9.79 0.50 0.64
N LEU A 61 -8.89 0.44 -0.34
CA LEU A 61 -8.95 -0.52 -1.45
C LEU A 61 -8.80 -1.97 -1.00
N LEU A 62 -7.89 -2.23 -0.06
CA LEU A 62 -7.72 -3.56 0.53
C LEU A 62 -8.94 -3.99 1.36
N HIS A 63 -9.65 -3.05 2.01
CA HIS A 63 -10.88 -3.36 2.72
C HIS A 63 -12.06 -3.62 1.77
N THR A 64 -12.29 -2.77 0.77
CA THR A 64 -13.41 -2.91 -0.17
C THR A 64 -13.30 -4.15 -1.06
N ASN A 65 -12.08 -4.52 -1.48
CA ASN A 65 -11.83 -5.66 -2.35
C ASN A 65 -11.08 -6.81 -1.64
N SER A 66 -11.22 -6.90 -0.31
CA SER A 66 -10.48 -7.84 0.55
C SER A 66 -10.55 -9.29 0.08
N SER A 67 -11.74 -9.78 -0.28
CA SER A 67 -11.92 -11.16 -0.77
C SER A 67 -11.15 -11.42 -2.07
N ASN A 68 -11.06 -10.46 -2.99
CA ASN A 68 -10.29 -10.69 -4.21
C ASN A 68 -8.78 -10.69 -3.94
N PHE A 69 -8.28 -9.73 -3.16
CA PHE A 69 -6.84 -9.56 -2.93
C PHE A 69 -6.23 -10.55 -1.94
N PHE A 70 -6.97 -10.97 -0.93
CA PHE A 70 -6.45 -11.88 0.10
C PHE A 70 -6.88 -13.34 -0.08
N ASP A 71 -7.83 -13.63 -0.97
CA ASP A 71 -8.43 -14.95 -1.08
C ASP A 71 -8.40 -15.49 -2.53
N SER A 72 -9.07 -14.81 -3.46
CA SER A 72 -9.21 -15.27 -4.84
C SER A 72 -7.90 -15.20 -5.63
N TYR A 73 -7.21 -14.06 -5.66
CA TYR A 73 -5.98 -13.90 -6.44
C TYR A 73 -4.82 -14.80 -5.97
N PRO A 74 -4.53 -14.95 -4.66
CA PRO A 74 -3.48 -15.86 -4.21
C PRO A 74 -3.72 -17.32 -4.61
N ARG A 75 -4.98 -17.80 -4.55
CA ARG A 75 -5.33 -19.15 -4.99
C ARG A 75 -5.20 -19.32 -6.49
N LEU A 76 -5.67 -18.36 -7.28
CA LEU A 76 -5.56 -18.42 -8.73
C LEU A 76 -4.11 -18.37 -9.19
N MET A 77 -3.27 -17.54 -8.56
CA MET A 77 -1.83 -17.48 -8.83
C MET A 77 -1.14 -18.80 -8.47
N SER A 78 -1.48 -19.40 -7.33
CA SER A 78 -0.97 -20.73 -6.94
C SER A 78 -1.35 -21.80 -7.97
N HIS A 79 -2.61 -21.83 -8.40
CA HIS A 79 -3.09 -22.78 -9.41
C HIS A 79 -2.45 -22.55 -10.77
N ALA A 80 -2.27 -21.28 -11.18
CA ALA A 80 -1.56 -20.93 -12.41
C ALA A 80 -0.10 -21.41 -12.39
N ALA A 81 0.60 -21.19 -11.27
CA ALA A 81 1.97 -21.66 -11.10
C ALA A 81 2.07 -23.19 -11.14
N GLN A 82 1.14 -23.89 -10.49
CA GLN A 82 1.05 -25.36 -10.55
C GLN A 82 0.85 -25.85 -11.99
N ASN A 83 -0.11 -25.28 -12.72
CA ASN A 83 -0.37 -25.66 -14.11
C ASN A 83 0.82 -25.36 -15.02
N PHE A 84 1.50 -24.24 -14.82
CA PHE A 84 2.66 -23.84 -15.59
C PHE A 84 3.87 -24.76 -15.36
N MET A 85 4.14 -25.14 -14.11
CA MET A 85 5.29 -25.97 -13.74
C MET A 85 5.05 -27.47 -13.93
N ARG A 86 3.80 -27.93 -13.97
CA ARG A 86 3.46 -29.34 -14.17
C ARG A 86 3.86 -29.79 -15.58
N VAL A 87 4.53 -30.93 -15.70
CA VAL A 87 4.85 -31.54 -17.00
C VAL A 87 4.01 -32.80 -17.14
N ASP A 88 2.92 -32.71 -17.92
CA ASP A 88 1.89 -33.75 -18.06
C ASP A 88 1.45 -33.96 -19.52
N GLY A 89 2.25 -33.48 -20.49
CA GLY A 89 1.99 -33.67 -21.92
C GLY A 89 0.89 -32.78 -22.51
N THR A 90 0.20 -31.98 -21.70
CA THR A 90 -0.81 -31.04 -22.21
C THR A 90 -0.15 -29.87 -22.97
N PRO A 91 -0.69 -29.48 -24.14
CA PRO A 91 -0.13 -28.38 -24.92
C PRO A 91 -0.09 -27.06 -24.14
N LYS A 92 1.00 -26.28 -24.31
CA LYS A 92 1.17 -24.98 -23.62
C LYS A 92 0.00 -24.02 -23.84
N ILE A 93 -0.56 -23.99 -25.05
CA ILE A 93 -1.70 -23.14 -25.42
C ILE A 93 -2.94 -23.49 -24.58
N GLU A 94 -3.18 -24.77 -24.29
CA GLU A 94 -4.31 -25.18 -23.45
C GLU A 94 -4.09 -24.78 -21.98
N LYS A 95 -2.85 -24.87 -21.48
CA LYS A 95 -2.49 -24.40 -20.14
C LYS A 95 -2.75 -22.90 -19.98
N GLU A 96 -2.38 -22.11 -20.98
CA GLU A 96 -2.63 -20.66 -21.00
C GLU A 96 -4.15 -20.39 -21.02
N LYS A 97 -4.90 -21.02 -21.92
CA LYS A 97 -6.36 -20.86 -22.00
C LYS A 97 -7.05 -21.22 -20.68
N ASN A 98 -6.70 -22.36 -20.08
CA ASN A 98 -7.29 -22.82 -18.82
C ASN A 98 -6.97 -21.85 -17.67
N THR A 99 -5.75 -21.32 -17.64
CA THR A 99 -5.36 -20.30 -16.66
C THR A 99 -6.18 -19.02 -16.86
N THR A 100 -6.22 -18.47 -18.08
CA THR A 100 -7.01 -17.27 -18.37
C THR A 100 -8.50 -17.46 -18.06
N ALA A 101 -9.08 -18.62 -18.40
CA ALA A 101 -10.46 -18.95 -18.07
C ALA A 101 -10.71 -19.00 -16.56
N ALA A 102 -9.79 -19.59 -15.78
CA ALA A 102 -9.89 -19.62 -14.32
C ALA A 102 -9.90 -18.19 -13.72
N PHE A 103 -9.05 -17.29 -14.22
CA PHE A 103 -9.06 -15.88 -13.79
C PHE A 103 -10.37 -15.19 -14.14
N ILE A 104 -10.90 -15.38 -15.36
CA ILE A 104 -12.15 -14.75 -15.81
C ILE A 104 -13.37 -15.30 -15.06
N ASN A 105 -13.39 -16.59 -14.76
CA ASN A 105 -14.48 -17.24 -14.02
C ASN A 105 -14.51 -16.79 -12.56
N ALA A 106 -13.34 -16.66 -11.93
CA ALA A 106 -13.24 -16.19 -10.55
C ALA A 106 -13.46 -14.67 -10.44
N ARG A 107 -13.08 -13.91 -11.47
CA ARG A 107 -13.29 -12.46 -11.56
C ARG A 107 -13.57 -12.07 -13.00
N SER A 108 -14.74 -11.48 -13.25
CA SER A 108 -15.10 -10.96 -14.57
C SER A 108 -13.96 -10.13 -15.20
N ARG A 109 -13.83 -10.21 -16.53
CA ARG A 109 -12.80 -9.46 -17.30
C ARG A 109 -12.75 -7.98 -16.94
N TRP A 110 -13.91 -7.36 -16.78
CA TRP A 110 -14.02 -5.95 -16.36
C TRP A 110 -13.62 -5.73 -14.90
N GLY A 111 -13.89 -6.72 -14.04
CA GLY A 111 -13.44 -6.72 -12.65
C GLY A 111 -11.91 -6.78 -12.54
N LEU A 112 -11.26 -7.62 -13.34
CA LEU A 112 -9.78 -7.73 -13.38
C LEU A 112 -9.13 -6.40 -13.79
N VAL A 113 -9.63 -5.76 -14.85
CA VAL A 113 -9.12 -4.47 -15.33
C VAL A 113 -9.36 -3.37 -14.28
N SER A 114 -10.56 -3.32 -13.71
CA SER A 114 -10.91 -2.36 -12.64
C SER A 114 -10.00 -2.53 -11.42
N ASP A 115 -9.76 -3.77 -11.00
CA ASP A 115 -8.90 -4.06 -9.84
C ASP A 115 -7.44 -3.65 -10.12
N ALA A 116 -6.94 -3.88 -11.34
CA ALA A 116 -5.60 -3.44 -11.75
C ALA A 116 -5.46 -1.91 -11.78
N VAL A 117 -6.44 -1.19 -12.34
CA VAL A 117 -6.45 0.28 -12.36
C VAL A 117 -6.53 0.85 -10.95
N ARG A 118 -7.41 0.30 -10.11
CA ARG A 118 -7.56 0.74 -8.71
C ARG A 118 -6.28 0.51 -7.92
N LEU A 119 -5.63 -0.64 -8.08
CA LEU A 119 -4.32 -0.91 -7.46
C LEU A 119 -3.26 0.08 -7.94
N ALA A 120 -3.17 0.34 -9.25
CA ALA A 120 -2.20 1.28 -9.80
C ALA A 120 -2.40 2.70 -9.23
N LEU A 121 -3.66 3.13 -9.08
CA LEU A 121 -4.00 4.43 -8.47
C LEU A 121 -3.71 4.45 -6.96
N ALA A 122 -3.90 3.33 -6.26
CA ALA A 122 -3.61 3.18 -4.83
C ALA A 122 -2.13 3.29 -4.46
N TRP A 123 -1.28 2.92 -5.42
CA TRP A 123 0.16 2.77 -5.23
C TRP A 123 0.92 4.09 -5.45
N ARG A 124 0.20 5.18 -5.76
CA ARG A 124 0.74 6.51 -6.08
C ARG A 124 0.75 7.43 -4.87
#